data_AF-A0A972UNJ1-F1
#
_entry.id   AF-A0A972UNJ1-F1
#
_cell.length_a   1.000
_cell.length_b   1.000
_cell.length_c   1.000
_cell.angle_alpha   90.00
_cell.angle_beta   90.00
_cell.angle_gamma   90.00
#
_symmetry.space_group_name_H-M   'P 1'
#
loop_
_entity.id
_entity.type
_entity.pdbx_description
1 polymer ?
#
loop_
_entity_poly.entity_id
_entity_poly.type
_entity_poly.pdbx_seq_one_letter_code
_entity_poly.pdbx_strand_id
1 'polypeptide(L)'
;MTERLKLRVTDIDDLAVISSILQDALAPIADMLFEPDQFRFVLAANRFRWEDAGDGHVEGRIYERQRCGIRFEQVSAVRMRGIDHNRRDEILSLLAIKTEGENIVDLVFAGGGVIRLEIGGLLCHLDDFDEPWPT
;
A
#
# COMPACT_ATOMS: atom_id res chain seq x y z
N MET A 1 -17.05 7.97 -14.18
CA MET A 1 -16.78 7.19 -12.97
C MET A 1 -15.68 6.22 -13.35
N THR A 2 -14.47 6.48 -12.91
CA THR A 2 -13.37 5.54 -13.12
C THR A 2 -13.67 4.30 -12.28
N GLU A 3 -13.47 3.12 -12.85
CA GLU A 3 -13.78 1.85 -12.18
C GLU A 3 -12.87 1.64 -10.98
N ARG A 4 -13.41 1.00 -9.93
CA ARG A 4 -12.65 0.56 -8.76
C ARG A 4 -11.55 -0.40 -9.18
N LEU A 5 -10.33 -0.19 -8.69
CA LEU A 5 -9.23 -1.11 -8.97
C LEU A 5 -9.40 -2.41 -8.18
N LYS A 6 -9.21 -3.52 -8.88
CA LYS A 6 -9.12 -4.86 -8.32
C LYS A 6 -7.98 -5.59 -9.00
N LEU A 7 -6.82 -5.60 -8.35
CA LEU A 7 -5.58 -6.12 -8.92
C LEU A 7 -5.08 -7.31 -8.12
N ARG A 8 -4.46 -8.23 -8.84
CA ARG A 8 -3.71 -9.36 -8.29
C ARG A 8 -2.30 -9.27 -8.85
N VAL A 9 -1.32 -9.36 -7.95
CA VAL A 9 0.11 -9.23 -8.23
C VAL A 9 0.77 -10.58 -7.97
N THR A 10 1.44 -11.12 -8.97
CA THR A 10 2.14 -12.42 -8.86
C THR A 10 3.61 -12.38 -9.27
N ASP A 11 4.07 -11.25 -9.82
CA ASP A 11 5.46 -11.04 -10.20
C ASP A 11 5.96 -9.62 -9.87
N ILE A 12 7.25 -9.39 -10.11
CA ILE A 12 7.94 -8.15 -9.74
C ILE A 12 7.48 -6.97 -10.60
N ASP A 13 7.11 -7.20 -11.87
CA ASP A 13 6.67 -6.15 -12.77
C ASP A 13 5.28 -5.64 -12.35
N ASP A 14 4.38 -6.56 -11.97
CA ASP A 14 3.10 -6.24 -11.34
C ASP A 14 3.29 -5.45 -10.03
N LEU A 15 4.29 -5.81 -9.22
CA LEU A 15 4.58 -5.11 -7.97
C LEU A 15 5.00 -3.66 -8.21
N ALA A 16 5.79 -3.41 -9.26
CA ALA A 16 6.18 -2.06 -9.65
C ALA A 16 4.97 -1.20 -10.05
N VAL A 17 3.98 -1.80 -10.72
CA VAL A 17 2.71 -1.14 -11.07
C VAL A 17 1.95 -0.77 -9.81
N ILE A 18 1.72 -1.71 -8.87
CA ILE A 18 0.99 -1.38 -7.64
C ILE A 18 1.75 -0.44 -6.72
N SER A 19 3.09 -0.48 -6.70
CA SER A 19 3.90 0.49 -5.97
C SER A 19 3.67 1.91 -6.49
N SER A 20 3.50 2.06 -7.81
CA SER A 20 3.21 3.35 -8.43
C SER A 20 1.78 3.81 -8.14
N ILE A 21 0.80 2.90 -8.21
CA ILE A 21 -0.61 3.19 -7.87
C ILE A 21 -0.78 3.61 -6.40
N LEU A 22 0.00 3.01 -5.51
CA LEU A 22 -0.06 3.25 -4.07
C LEU A 22 0.92 4.34 -3.60
N GLN A 23 1.64 5.00 -4.51
CA GLN A 23 2.52 6.09 -4.13
C GLN A 23 1.71 7.21 -3.48
N ASP A 24 2.21 7.74 -2.35
CA ASP A 24 1.57 8.74 -1.50
C ASP A 24 0.22 8.27 -0.90
N ALA A 25 0.01 6.96 -0.83
CA ALA A 25 -1.08 6.39 -0.06
C ALA A 25 -0.87 6.63 1.44
N LEU A 26 -1.94 7.08 2.09
CA LEU A 26 -1.95 7.33 3.53
C LEU A 26 -2.47 6.10 4.27
N ALA A 27 -1.64 5.51 5.12
CA ALA A 27 -1.94 4.29 5.85
C ALA A 27 -1.81 4.53 7.36
N PRO A 28 -2.92 4.57 8.11
CA PRO A 28 -2.88 4.59 9.57
C PRO A 28 -2.22 3.33 10.13
N ILE A 29 -1.37 3.45 11.15
CA ILE A 29 -0.79 2.28 11.83
C ILE A 29 -1.90 1.37 12.38
N ALA A 30 -3.00 1.96 12.87
CA ALA A 30 -4.13 1.21 13.40
C ALA A 30 -4.85 0.32 12.39
N ASP A 31 -4.68 0.58 11.09
CA ASP A 31 -5.35 -0.11 9.98
C ASP A 31 -4.44 -1.18 9.34
N MET A 32 -3.39 -1.60 10.06
CA MET A 32 -2.48 -2.67 9.65
C MET A 32 -2.63 -3.89 10.57
N LEU A 33 -2.59 -5.08 9.99
CA LEU A 33 -2.71 -6.33 10.73
C LEU A 33 -1.82 -7.42 10.11
N PHE A 34 -1.08 -8.12 10.97
CA PHE A 34 -0.38 -9.35 10.61
C PHE A 34 -1.11 -10.54 11.25
N GLU A 35 -1.53 -11.50 10.43
CA GLU A 35 -2.22 -12.73 10.81
C GLU A 35 -1.28 -13.93 10.58
N PRO A 36 -0.41 -14.29 11.55
CA PRO A 36 0.61 -15.34 11.35
C PRO A 36 0.00 -16.71 11.04
N ASP A 37 -1.13 -17.05 11.67
CA ASP A 37 -1.84 -18.33 11.44
C ASP A 37 -2.41 -18.45 10.02
N GLN A 38 -2.61 -17.31 9.33
CA GLN A 38 -3.07 -17.25 7.95
C GLN A 38 -1.94 -16.95 6.96
N PHE A 39 -0.70 -16.77 7.44
CA PHE A 39 0.44 -16.30 6.66
C PHE A 39 0.12 -15.05 5.84
N ARG A 40 -0.45 -14.03 6.50
CA ARG A 40 -1.00 -12.86 5.80
C ARG A 40 -0.70 -11.56 6.50
N PHE A 41 -0.36 -10.54 5.70
CA PHE A 41 -0.31 -9.15 6.15
C PHE A 41 -1.33 -8.32 5.37
N VAL A 42 -2.12 -7.52 6.06
CA VAL A 42 -3.11 -6.61 5.47
C VAL A 42 -2.88 -5.18 5.94
N LEU A 43 -3.11 -4.23 5.05
CA LEU A 43 -3.27 -2.82 5.41
C LEU A 43 -4.46 -2.21 4.67
N ALA A 44 -5.16 -1.27 5.32
CA ALA A 44 -6.02 -0.34 4.62
C ALA A 44 -5.29 1.00 4.42
N ALA A 45 -5.50 1.61 3.27
CA ALA A 45 -4.88 2.87 2.92
C ALA A 45 -5.80 3.74 2.07
N ASN A 46 -5.51 5.04 2.06
CA ASN A 46 -6.16 6.02 1.22
C ASN A 46 -5.20 6.38 0.08
N ARG A 47 -5.31 5.68 -1.05
CA ARG A 47 -4.46 5.91 -2.22
C ARG A 47 -4.87 7.18 -2.95
N PHE A 48 -3.90 7.90 -3.49
CA PHE A 48 -4.18 9.00 -4.40
C PHE A 48 -4.61 8.45 -5.76
N ARG A 49 -5.62 9.05 -6.40
CA ARG A 49 -6.09 8.62 -7.72
C ARG A 49 -5.25 9.25 -8.82
N TRP A 50 -4.01 8.76 -8.95
CA TRP A 50 -3.05 9.22 -9.97
C TRP A 50 -3.58 9.06 -11.39
N GLU A 51 -4.43 8.06 -11.62
CA GLU A 51 -5.06 7.81 -12.92
C GLU A 51 -5.97 8.96 -13.40
N ASP A 52 -6.52 9.75 -12.47
CA ASP A 52 -7.38 10.90 -12.77
C ASP A 52 -6.59 12.22 -12.74
N ALA A 53 -5.34 12.20 -12.28
CA ALA A 53 -4.51 13.39 -12.12
C ALA A 53 -4.07 13.99 -13.48
N GLY A 54 -3.99 13.19 -14.54
CA GLY A 54 -3.53 13.59 -15.88
C GLY A 54 -2.08 14.08 -15.92
N ASP A 55 -1.63 14.55 -17.09
CA ASP A 55 -0.28 15.11 -17.24
C ASP A 55 -0.20 16.53 -16.67
N GLY A 56 0.46 16.66 -15.52
CA GLY A 56 0.81 17.94 -14.91
C GLY A 56 -0.23 18.51 -13.93
N HIS A 57 0.17 19.55 -13.21
CA HIS A 57 -0.71 20.27 -12.30
C HIS A 57 -1.64 21.20 -13.10
N VAL A 58 -2.95 21.03 -12.94
CA VAL A 58 -3.97 21.88 -13.55
C VAL A 58 -4.65 22.67 -12.44
N GLU A 59 -4.53 24.00 -12.48
CA GLU A 59 -5.16 24.89 -11.51
C GLU A 59 -6.68 24.68 -11.51
N GLY A 60 -7.26 24.51 -10.31
CA GLY A 60 -8.69 24.25 -10.13
C GLY A 60 -9.14 22.79 -10.32
N ARG A 61 -8.24 21.85 -10.64
CA ARG A 61 -8.56 20.41 -10.63
C ARG A 61 -8.72 19.93 -9.19
N ILE A 62 -9.83 19.24 -8.93
CA ILE A 62 -10.05 18.51 -7.69
C ILE A 62 -9.37 17.15 -7.85
N TYR A 63 -8.42 16.86 -6.95
CA TYR A 63 -7.83 15.53 -6.85
C TYR A 63 -8.64 14.69 -5.87
N GLU A 64 -8.56 13.39 -6.03
CA GLU A 64 -9.32 12.46 -5.21
C GLU A 64 -8.42 11.41 -4.56
N ARG A 65 -8.87 10.90 -3.42
CA ARG A 65 -8.34 9.71 -2.80
C ARG A 65 -9.40 8.62 -2.79
N GLN A 66 -8.96 7.39 -2.93
CA GLN A 66 -9.79 6.19 -2.86
C GLN A 66 -9.33 5.34 -1.68
N ARG A 67 -10.28 4.83 -0.91
CA ARG A 67 -9.97 3.87 0.15
C ARG A 67 -9.72 2.52 -0.50
N CYS A 68 -8.66 1.85 -0.08
CA CYS A 68 -8.23 0.58 -0.65
C CYS A 68 -7.67 -0.33 0.43
N GLY A 69 -7.67 -1.63 0.13
CA GLY A 69 -7.10 -2.67 0.95
C GLY A 69 -5.99 -3.35 0.18
N ILE A 70 -4.86 -3.55 0.85
CA ILE A 70 -3.71 -4.26 0.32
C ILE A 70 -3.49 -5.48 1.18
N ARG A 71 -3.36 -6.64 0.54
CA ARG A 71 -3.19 -7.92 1.22
C ARG A 71 -2.04 -8.69 0.59
N PHE A 72 -1.02 -8.96 1.38
CA PHE A 72 0.08 -9.85 1.04
C PHE A 72 -0.18 -11.23 1.65
N GLU A 73 -0.12 -12.27 0.83
CA GLU A 73 -0.24 -13.68 1.24
C GLU A 73 1.15 -14.31 1.38
N GLN A 74 1.19 -15.50 1.99
CA GLN A 74 2.43 -16.26 2.23
C GLN A 74 3.46 -15.50 3.09
N VAL A 75 3.01 -14.58 3.94
CA VAL A 75 3.86 -13.79 4.83
C VAL A 75 4.20 -14.61 6.07
N SER A 76 5.46 -15.00 6.22
CA SER A 76 5.96 -15.77 7.37
C SER A 76 6.38 -14.89 8.55
N ALA A 77 6.80 -13.65 8.27
CA ALA A 77 7.21 -12.71 9.30
C ALA A 77 7.03 -11.26 8.85
N VAL A 78 6.82 -10.37 9.83
CA VAL A 78 6.76 -8.92 9.64
C VAL A 78 7.73 -8.26 10.59
N ARG A 79 8.57 -7.34 10.10
CA ARG A 79 9.45 -6.50 10.92
C ARG A 79 9.22 -5.04 10.60
N MET A 80 9.18 -4.21 11.64
CA MET A 80 9.01 -2.77 11.49
C MET A 80 10.27 -2.06 11.99
N ARG A 81 10.73 -1.04 11.25
CA ARG A 81 11.85 -0.18 11.64
C ARG A 81 11.46 1.28 11.42
N GLY A 82 11.80 2.15 12.36
CA GLY A 82 11.48 3.58 12.24
C GLY A 82 9.98 3.88 12.30
N ILE A 83 9.19 2.95 12.83
CA ILE A 83 7.74 3.06 13.05
C ILE A 83 7.49 2.67 14.51
N ASP A 84 6.83 3.55 15.26
CA ASP A 84 6.40 3.24 16.62
C ASP A 84 4.97 2.67 16.59
N HIS A 85 4.86 1.35 16.70
CA HIS A 85 3.59 0.65 16.69
C HIS A 85 2.63 1.06 17.83
N ASN A 86 3.12 1.71 18.88
CA ASN A 86 2.27 2.21 19.96
C ASN A 86 1.53 3.51 19.58
N ARG A 87 2.01 4.23 18.56
CA ARG A 87 1.39 5.46 18.05
C ARG A 87 0.30 5.12 17.03
N ARG A 88 -0.76 4.47 17.50
CA ARG A 88 -1.86 3.96 16.66
C ARG A 88 -2.52 5.03 15.77
N ASP A 89 -2.52 6.29 16.21
CA ASP A 89 -3.08 7.44 15.47
C ASP A 89 -2.14 8.02 14.41
N GLU A 90 -0.90 7.52 14.32
CA GLU A 90 0.06 7.98 13.31
C GLU A 90 -0.34 7.48 11.92
N ILE A 91 -0.35 8.41 10.96
CA ILE A 91 -0.62 8.14 9.55
C ILE A 91 0.71 8.13 8.81
N LEU A 92 1.04 6.99 8.21
CA LEU A 92 2.24 6.83 7.40
C LEU A 92 1.93 7.16 5.94
N SER A 93 2.89 7.79 5.25
CA SER A 93 2.80 8.04 3.80
C SER A 93 3.68 7.05 3.07
N LEU A 94 3.08 6.16 2.27
CA LEU A 94 3.81 5.14 1.51
C LEU A 94 4.54 5.81 0.35
N LEU A 95 5.85 5.55 0.25
CA LEU A 95 6.70 6.06 -0.84
C LEU A 95 6.95 5.01 -1.92
N ALA A 96 7.15 3.75 -1.52
CA ALA A 96 7.44 2.67 -2.44
C ALA A 96 7.19 1.30 -1.82
N ILE A 97 6.93 0.32 -2.67
CA ILE A 97 6.97 -1.10 -2.35
C ILE A 97 8.12 -1.70 -3.16
N LYS A 98 9.08 -2.36 -2.48
CA LYS A 98 10.30 -2.86 -3.10
C LYS A 98 10.49 -4.34 -2.77
N THR A 99 11.16 -5.08 -3.65
CA THR A 99 11.64 -6.42 -3.35
C THR A 99 13.13 -6.42 -3.02
N GLU A 100 13.54 -7.32 -2.13
CA GLU A 100 14.94 -7.73 -1.97
C GLU A 100 15.05 -9.23 -2.26
N GLY A 101 15.44 -9.57 -3.49
CA GLY A 101 15.37 -10.96 -3.97
C GLY A 101 13.92 -11.42 -4.14
N GLU A 102 13.65 -12.71 -3.95
CA GLU A 102 12.34 -13.32 -4.22
C GLU A 102 11.45 -13.44 -2.97
N ASN A 103 12.02 -13.27 -1.78
CA ASN A 103 11.39 -13.62 -0.51
C ASN A 103 11.16 -12.44 0.44
N ILE A 104 11.50 -11.22 0.02
CA ILE A 104 11.37 -10.03 0.85
C ILE A 104 10.61 -8.95 0.09
N VAL A 105 9.62 -8.37 0.75
CA VAL A 105 8.93 -7.16 0.30
C VAL A 105 9.04 -6.10 1.38
N ASP A 106 9.56 -4.93 1.02
CA ASP A 106 9.64 -3.76 1.88
C ASP A 106 8.62 -2.70 1.47
N LEU A 107 7.76 -2.31 2.41
CA LEU A 107 6.92 -1.12 2.32
C LEU A 107 7.71 0.03 2.95
N VAL A 108 8.09 1.00 2.13
CA VAL A 108 8.92 2.14 2.54
C VAL A 108 8.04 3.37 2.71
N PHE A 109 8.13 4.00 3.87
CA PHE A 109 7.32 5.15 4.25
C PHE A 109 8.17 6.42 4.37
N ALA A 110 7.52 7.57 4.20
CA ALA A 110 8.11 8.87 4.50
C ALA A 110 8.54 8.93 5.98
N GLY A 111 9.59 9.71 6.27
CA GLY A 111 10.18 9.75 7.61
C GLY A 111 11.11 8.57 7.93
N GLY A 112 11.38 7.68 6.97
CA GLY A 112 12.35 6.58 7.10
C GLY A 112 11.80 5.29 7.70
N GLY A 113 10.47 5.23 7.91
CA GLY A 113 9.78 4.02 8.35
C GLY A 113 9.81 2.92 7.28
N VAL A 114 10.00 1.67 7.70
CA VAL A 114 9.97 0.50 6.81
C VAL A 114 9.21 -0.64 7.50
N ILE A 115 8.30 -1.27 6.76
CA ILE A 115 7.71 -2.56 7.12
C ILE A 115 8.25 -3.60 6.15
N ARG A 116 9.00 -4.55 6.67
CA ARG A 116 9.57 -5.68 5.92
C ARG A 116 8.70 -6.91 6.11
N LEU A 117 8.30 -7.51 5.00
CA LEU A 117 7.58 -8.77 4.92
C LEU A 117 8.54 -9.86 4.43
N GLU A 118 8.64 -10.95 5.17
CA GLU A 118 9.20 -12.20 4.64
C GLU A 118 8.08 -13.00 3.99
N ILE A 119 8.25 -13.36 2.72
CA ILE A 119 7.24 -14.05 1.91
C ILE A 119 7.77 -15.37 1.33
N GLY A 120 6.89 -16.37 1.27
CA GLY A 120 7.15 -17.63 0.56
C GLY A 120 7.08 -17.50 -0.97
N GLY A 121 6.36 -16.49 -1.45
CA GLY A 121 6.23 -16.15 -2.87
C GLY A 121 5.36 -14.90 -3.02
N LEU A 122 5.55 -14.17 -4.10
CA LEU A 122 4.84 -12.91 -4.31
C LEU A 122 3.39 -13.19 -4.69
N LEU A 123 2.48 -12.88 -3.76
CA LEU A 123 1.04 -12.88 -4.00
C LEU A 123 0.43 -11.72 -3.21
N CYS A 124 0.05 -10.68 -3.93
CA CYS A 124 -0.58 -9.49 -3.35
C CYS A 124 -1.91 -9.18 -4.05
N HIS A 125 -2.85 -8.64 -3.29
CA HIS A 125 -4.13 -8.16 -3.78
C HIS A 125 -4.31 -6.68 -3.41
N LEU A 126 -4.81 -5.89 -4.35
CA LEU A 126 -5.27 -4.52 -4.15
C LEU A 126 -6.75 -4.47 -4.51
N ASP A 127 -7.59 -4.01 -3.60
CA ASP A 127 -9.02 -3.79 -3.84
C ASP A 127 -9.42 -2.39 -3.37
N ASP A 128 -9.95 -1.57 -4.27
CA ASP A 128 -10.61 -0.32 -3.93
C ASP A 128 -12.01 -0.60 -3.35
N PHE A 129 -12.37 0.13 -2.30
CA PHE A 129 -13.69 0.08 -1.68
C PHE A 129 -14.16 1.46 -1.25
N ASP A 130 -15.47 1.63 -1.05
CA ASP A 130 -16.15 2.91 -0.84
C ASP A 130 -16.12 3.86 -2.06
N GLU A 131 -16.69 5.06 -1.90
CA GLU A 131 -16.66 6.13 -2.88
C GLU A 131 -15.40 7.00 -2.69
N PRO A 132 -14.77 7.48 -3.77
CA PRO A 132 -13.63 8.38 -3.66
C PRO A 132 -14.05 9.74 -3.09
N TRP A 133 -13.12 10.43 -2.42
CA TRP A 133 -13.35 11.76 -1.84
C TRP A 133 -12.30 12.78 -2.29
N PRO A 134 -12.67 14.09 -2.37
CA PRO A 134 -11.74 15.16 -2.67
C PRO A 134 -10.60 15.29 -1.66
N THR A 135 -9.38 15.59 -2.13
CA THR A 135 -8.20 15.82 -1.28
C THR A 135 -7.54 17.17 -1.52
#